data_AF-X1NRR8-F1
#
_entry.id   AF-X1NRR8-F1
#
_cell.length_a   1.000
_cell.length_b   1.000
_cell.length_c   1.000
_cell.angle_alpha   90.00
_cell.angle_beta   90.00
_cell.angle_gamma   90.00
#
_symmetry.space_group_name_H-M   'P 1'
#
loop_
_entity.id
_entity.type
_entity.pdbx_description
1 polymer ?
#
loop_
_entity_poly.entity_id
_entity_poly.type
_entity_poly.pdbx_seq_one_letter_code
_entity_poly.pdbx_strand_id
1 'polypeptide(L)'
;KDADGIIIGSPTHYGSMASQIKQLFEESRKLQRQLVGKVGAAFTSSHWVGGGNETTIMDILRAFLIHGMIVQGEATGDHYGPVALYAPDERSSNQCEILGQKVARLVKKLKEEGK
;
A
#
# COMPACT_ATOMS: atom_id res chain seq x y z
N LYS A 1 -3.57 8.41 12.68
CA LYS A 1 -2.26 8.39 13.37
C LYS A 1 -2.16 7.24 14.38
N ASP A 2 -3.31 6.75 14.87
CA ASP A 2 -3.39 5.73 15.92
C ASP A 2 -3.18 4.30 15.39
N ALA A 3 -3.21 4.09 14.08
CA ALA A 3 -2.87 2.82 13.45
C ALA A 3 -1.35 2.62 13.39
N ASP A 4 -0.87 1.40 13.58
CA ASP A 4 0.55 1.01 13.47
C ASP A 4 0.93 0.50 12.07
N GLY A 5 -0.06 0.03 11.32
CA GLY A 5 0.04 -0.34 9.92
C GLY A 5 -1.07 0.34 9.12
N ILE A 6 -0.74 0.81 7.92
CA ILE A 6 -1.66 1.50 7.02
C ILE A 6 -1.54 0.83 5.64
N ILE A 7 -2.69 0.41 5.10
CA ILE A 7 -2.80 -0.11 3.75
C ILE A 7 -3.67 0.86 2.95
N ILE A 8 -3.17 1.39 1.83
CA ILE A 8 -3.92 2.29 0.95
C ILE A 8 -4.10 1.64 -0.42
N GLY A 9 -5.34 1.67 -0.91
CA GLY A 9 -5.67 1.28 -2.28
C GLY A 9 -6.10 2.47 -3.12
N SER A 10 -5.85 2.39 -4.42
CA SER A 10 -6.37 3.35 -5.40
C SER A 10 -6.74 2.61 -6.67
N PRO A 11 -7.81 3.01 -7.40
CA PRO A 11 -7.90 2.66 -8.81
C PRO A 11 -6.74 3.31 -9.57
N THR A 12 -6.29 2.67 -10.64
CA THR A 12 -5.30 3.21 -11.57
C THR A 12 -5.96 4.24 -12.50
N HIS A 13 -5.51 5.49 -12.40
CA HIS A 13 -5.91 6.60 -13.26
C HIS A 13 -4.69 7.17 -13.99
N TYR A 14 -4.67 7.08 -15.33
CA TYR A 14 -3.54 7.53 -16.15
C TYR A 14 -2.18 6.96 -15.67
N GLY A 15 -2.18 5.70 -15.20
CA GLY A 15 -0.98 5.03 -14.69
C GLY A 15 -0.51 5.51 -13.31
N SER A 16 -1.34 6.27 -12.58
CA SER A 16 -1.05 6.78 -11.24
C SER A 16 -2.24 6.55 -10.29
N MET A 17 -2.06 6.94 -9.02
CA MET A 17 -3.15 6.98 -8.04
C MET A 17 -4.23 8.00 -8.44
N ALA A 18 -5.46 7.78 -7.98
CA ALA A 18 -6.56 8.73 -8.13
C ALA A 18 -6.24 10.05 -7.40
N SER A 19 -6.77 11.16 -7.91
CA SER A 19 -6.53 12.50 -7.36
C SER A 19 -6.93 12.61 -5.89
N GLN A 20 -7.98 11.91 -5.46
CA GLN A 20 -8.45 11.87 -4.08
C GLN A 20 -7.42 11.21 -3.14
N ILE A 21 -6.74 10.16 -3.60
CA ILE A 21 -5.66 9.50 -2.83
C ILE A 21 -4.42 10.40 -2.79
N LYS A 22 -4.13 11.09 -3.90
CA LYS A 22 -3.06 12.09 -3.93
C LYS A 22 -3.33 13.23 -2.93
N GLN A 23 -4.54 13.76 -2.90
CA GLN A 23 -4.96 14.79 -1.97
C GLN A 23 -4.84 14.32 -0.52
N LEU A 24 -5.26 13.09 -0.22
CA LEU A 24 -5.09 12.50 1.12
C LEU A 24 -3.60 12.51 1.56
N PHE A 25 -2.68 12.14 0.66
CA PHE A 25 -1.25 12.21 0.96
C PHE A 25 -0.76 13.65 1.15
N GLU A 26 -1.23 14.60 0.36
CA GLU A 26 -0.87 16.01 0.51
C GLU A 26 -1.33 16.59 1.84
N GLU A 27 -2.55 16.26 2.27
CA GLU A 27 -3.09 16.66 3.58
C GLU A 27 -2.37 15.95 4.74
N SER A 28 -1.89 14.73 4.52
CA SER A 28 -1.16 13.94 5.52
C SER A 28 0.22 14.52 5.86
N ARG A 29 0.73 15.51 5.13
CA ARG A 29 1.99 16.22 5.43
C ARG A 29 2.03 16.79 6.85
N LYS A 30 0.88 17.16 7.41
CA LYS A 30 0.76 17.62 8.82
C LYS A 30 1.10 16.52 9.85
N LEU A 31 1.10 15.25 9.42
CA LEU A 31 1.39 14.08 10.24
C LEU A 31 2.76 13.46 9.94
N GLN A 32 3.61 14.09 9.13
CA GLN A 32 4.79 13.43 8.55
C GLN A 32 5.73 12.79 9.58
N ARG A 33 6.00 13.46 10.71
CA ARG A 33 6.81 12.88 11.80
C ARG A 33 6.10 11.77 12.58
N GLN A 34 4.77 11.77 12.59
CA GLN A 34 3.95 10.79 13.32
C GLN A 34 3.79 9.47 12.55
N LEU A 35 4.13 9.46 11.26
CA LEU A 35 4.05 8.27 10.41
C LEU A 35 5.39 7.52 10.29
N VAL A 36 6.49 8.13 10.73
CA VAL A 36 7.82 7.49 10.73
C VAL A 36 7.77 6.17 11.49
N GLY A 37 8.36 5.12 10.89
CA GLY A 37 8.44 3.78 11.48
C GLY A 37 7.16 2.95 11.40
N LYS A 38 6.02 3.53 11.01
CA LYS A 38 4.78 2.76 10.78
C LYS A 38 4.88 1.92 9.53
N VAL A 39 4.12 0.82 9.49
CA VAL A 39 4.11 -0.09 8.32
C VAL A 39 3.18 0.43 7.24
N GLY A 40 3.65 0.50 6.00
CA GLY A 40 2.88 0.91 4.82
C GLY A 40 2.78 -0.21 3.79
N ALA A 41 1.62 -0.36 3.17
CA ALA A 41 1.40 -1.27 2.05
C ALA A 41 0.36 -0.72 1.06
N ALA A 42 0.43 -1.15 -0.20
CA ALA A 42 -0.43 -0.64 -1.25
C ALA A 42 -1.07 -1.76 -2.07
N PHE A 43 -2.22 -1.44 -2.69
CA PHE A 43 -2.88 -2.28 -3.69
C PHE A 43 -3.55 -1.38 -4.74
N THR A 44 -3.93 -1.95 -5.88
CA THR A 44 -4.62 -1.20 -6.94
C THR A 44 -5.71 -2.01 -7.62
N SER A 45 -6.56 -1.31 -8.38
CA SER A 45 -7.45 -1.92 -9.35
C SER A 45 -7.37 -1.23 -10.71
N SER A 46 -7.56 -1.99 -11.79
CA SER A 46 -7.60 -1.43 -13.14
C SER A 46 -8.36 -2.31 -14.12
N HIS A 47 -8.52 -1.82 -15.36
CA HIS A 47 -9.20 -2.54 -16.43
C HIS A 47 -8.26 -3.45 -17.24
N TRP A 48 -6.93 -3.28 -17.15
CA TRP A 48 -5.99 -3.96 -18.03
C TRP A 48 -4.73 -4.38 -17.28
N VAL A 49 -4.18 -5.54 -17.65
CA VAL A 49 -2.92 -6.05 -17.09
C VAL A 49 -1.79 -5.02 -17.22
N GLY A 50 -1.67 -4.39 -18.39
CA GLY A 50 -0.71 -3.31 -18.67
C GLY A 50 -1.22 -1.91 -18.37
N GLY A 51 -2.26 -1.74 -17.54
CA GLY A 51 -2.95 -0.47 -17.31
C GLY A 51 -2.19 0.56 -16.46
N GLY A 52 -0.95 0.28 -16.05
CA GLY A 52 -0.18 1.08 -15.10
C GLY A 52 -0.40 0.69 -13.63
N ASN A 53 -0.67 -0.60 -13.38
CA ASN A 53 -0.88 -1.15 -12.04
C ASN A 53 0.35 -0.94 -11.15
N GLU A 54 1.51 -1.36 -11.64
CA GLU A 54 2.77 -1.26 -10.91
C GLU A 54 3.14 0.19 -10.61
N THR A 55 2.98 1.10 -11.57
CA THR A 55 3.28 2.52 -11.38
C THR A 55 2.34 3.17 -10.37
N THR A 56 1.05 2.79 -10.38
CA THR A 56 0.08 3.25 -9.38
C THR A 56 0.46 2.82 -7.97
N ILE A 57 0.82 1.54 -7.80
CA ILE A 57 1.26 1.00 -6.51
C ILE A 57 2.55 1.71 -6.07
N MET A 58 3.53 1.84 -6.97
CA MET A 58 4.80 2.51 -6.69
C MET A 58 4.62 3.98 -6.30
N ASP A 59 3.64 4.69 -6.86
CA ASP A 59 3.31 6.05 -6.46
C ASP A 59 2.83 6.14 -5.01
N ILE A 60 1.99 5.19 -4.57
CA ILE A 60 1.54 5.09 -3.17
C ILE A 60 2.72 4.73 -2.26
N LEU A 61 3.52 3.72 -2.64
CA LEU A 61 4.69 3.30 -1.87
C LEU A 61 5.72 4.43 -1.74
N ARG A 62 5.92 5.22 -2.79
CA ARG A 62 6.78 6.41 -2.75
C ARG A 62 6.30 7.41 -1.70
N ALA A 63 4.99 7.63 -1.60
CA ALA A 63 4.44 8.51 -0.57
C ALA A 63 4.70 7.98 0.85
N PHE A 64 4.59 6.66 1.06
CA PHE A 64 4.97 6.03 2.35
C PHE A 64 6.46 6.19 2.66
N LEU A 65 7.33 5.97 1.67
CA LEU A 65 8.77 6.16 1.84
C LEU A 65 9.12 7.61 2.20
N ILE A 66 8.45 8.59 1.59
CA ILE A 66 8.61 10.02 1.93
C ILE A 66 8.16 10.32 3.38
N HIS A 67 7.18 9.58 3.90
CA HIS A 67 6.75 9.66 5.30
C HIS A 67 7.67 8.90 6.28
N GLY A 68 8.72 8.24 5.78
CA GLY A 68 9.62 7.44 6.62
C GLY A 68 8.98 6.16 7.14
N MET A 69 7.97 5.65 6.43
CA MET A 69 7.31 4.39 6.77
C MET A 69 8.14 3.18 6.31
N ILE A 70 7.89 2.05 6.95
CA ILE A 70 8.49 0.76 6.61
C ILE A 70 7.58 0.05 5.60
N VAL A 71 8.13 -0.30 4.44
CA VAL A 71 7.40 -1.01 3.37
C VAL A 71 8.04 -2.38 3.15
N GLN A 72 7.22 -3.43 3.19
CA GLN A 72 7.64 -4.80 2.91
C GLN A 72 7.08 -5.25 1.55
N GLY A 73 7.94 -5.77 0.67
CA GLY A 73 7.54 -6.37 -0.61
C GLY A 73 7.13 -7.84 -0.51
N GLU A 74 6.64 -8.38 -1.63
CA GLU A 74 6.28 -9.78 -1.81
C GLU A 74 7.27 -10.50 -2.75
N ALA A 75 7.73 -11.69 -2.39
CA ALA A 75 8.71 -12.45 -3.17
C ALA A 75 8.08 -13.47 -4.11
N THR A 76 6.85 -13.91 -3.85
CA THR A 76 6.24 -15.09 -4.52
C THR A 76 4.87 -14.81 -5.13
N GLY A 77 4.52 -13.55 -5.35
CA GLY A 77 3.19 -13.13 -5.82
C GLY A 77 3.21 -11.72 -6.37
N ASP A 78 2.18 -10.92 -6.08
CA ASP A 78 2.09 -9.54 -6.53
C ASP A 78 3.15 -8.66 -5.82
N HIS A 79 4.35 -8.56 -6.40
CA HIS A 79 5.58 -8.10 -5.75
C HIS A 79 5.49 -6.76 -5.03
N TYR A 80 4.85 -5.78 -5.66
CA TYR A 80 4.70 -4.43 -5.12
C TYR A 80 3.40 -4.26 -4.32
N GLY A 81 2.42 -5.13 -4.55
CA GLY A 81 1.09 -5.02 -3.96
C GLY A 81 0.02 -5.68 -4.84
N PRO A 82 -1.09 -6.16 -4.27
CA PRO A 82 -2.16 -6.81 -5.00
C PRO A 82 -2.78 -5.95 -6.11
N VAL A 83 -3.15 -6.61 -7.21
CA VAL A 83 -3.87 -6.00 -8.33
C VAL A 83 -5.21 -6.69 -8.55
N ALA A 84 -6.31 -5.95 -8.49
CA ALA A 84 -7.62 -6.42 -8.94
C ALA A 84 -7.90 -5.94 -10.37
N LEU A 85 -8.13 -6.87 -11.30
CA LEU A 85 -8.54 -6.55 -12.66
C LEU A 85 -10.06 -6.61 -12.74
N TYR A 86 -10.71 -5.55 -13.22
CA TYR A 86 -12.16 -5.42 -13.22
C TYR A 86 -12.75 -5.57 -11.81
N ALA A 87 -13.62 -6.57 -11.60
CA ALA A 87 -14.13 -6.95 -10.29
C ALA A 87 -13.13 -7.88 -9.58
N PRO A 88 -12.97 -7.80 -8.25
CA PRO A 88 -12.15 -8.74 -7.51
C PRO A 88 -12.54 -10.19 -7.78
N ASP A 89 -11.54 -11.00 -8.07
CA ASP A 89 -11.60 -12.45 -8.22
C ASP A 89 -10.95 -13.15 -7.01
N GLU A 90 -10.92 -14.49 -7.02
CA GLU A 90 -10.33 -15.27 -5.94
C GLU A 90 -8.82 -14.99 -5.80
N ARG A 91 -8.11 -14.80 -6.92
CA ARG A 91 -6.68 -14.48 -6.93
C ARG A 91 -6.41 -13.17 -6.17
N SER A 92 -7.06 -12.08 -6.58
CA SER A 92 -6.87 -10.76 -5.98
C SER A 92 -7.33 -10.70 -4.54
N SER A 93 -8.40 -11.43 -4.20
CA SER A 93 -8.87 -11.59 -2.81
C SER A 93 -7.80 -12.27 -1.95
N ASN A 94 -7.26 -13.41 -2.41
CA ASN A 94 -6.22 -14.14 -1.70
C ASN A 94 -4.93 -13.32 -1.54
N GLN A 95 -4.52 -12.56 -2.58
CA GLN A 95 -3.36 -11.68 -2.48
C GLN A 95 -3.58 -10.55 -1.47
N CYS A 96 -4.78 -9.96 -1.41
CA CYS A 96 -5.13 -8.95 -0.41
C CYS A 96 -5.12 -9.52 1.02
N GLU A 97 -5.59 -10.76 1.22
CA GLU A 97 -5.49 -11.43 2.52
C GLU A 97 -4.05 -11.66 2.95
N ILE A 98 -3.21 -12.16 2.03
CA ILE A 98 -1.77 -12.37 2.28
C ILE A 98 -1.10 -11.05 2.64
N LEU A 99 -1.39 -9.96 1.91
CA LEU A 99 -0.89 -8.62 2.21
C LEU A 99 -1.28 -8.20 3.63
N GLY A 100 -2.55 -8.33 3.98
CA GLY A 100 -3.07 -7.98 5.31
C GLY A 100 -2.39 -8.77 6.43
N GLN A 101 -2.25 -10.09 6.25
CA GLN A 101 -1.55 -10.95 7.21
C GLN A 101 -0.08 -10.57 7.38
N LYS A 102 0.61 -10.22 6.29
CA LYS A 102 2.01 -9.78 6.32
C LYS A 102 2.18 -8.46 7.05
N VAL A 103 1.35 -7.47 6.74
CA VAL A 103 1.36 -6.18 7.43
C VAL A 103 1.12 -6.37 8.93
N ALA A 104 0.11 -7.15 9.30
CA ALA A 104 -0.19 -7.43 10.71
C ALA A 104 0.98 -8.14 11.43
N ARG A 105 1.59 -9.13 10.77
CA ARG A 105 2.75 -9.85 11.31
C ARG A 105 3.96 -8.93 11.50
N LEU A 106 4.25 -8.07 10.51
CA LEU A 106 5.35 -7.13 10.59
C LEU A 106 5.14 -6.11 11.71
N VAL A 107 3.94 -5.55 11.81
CA VAL A 107 3.57 -4.65 12.92
C VAL A 107 3.79 -5.32 14.28
N LYS A 108 3.32 -6.55 14.44
CA LYS A 108 3.50 -7.30 15.71
C LYS A 108 4.97 -7.49 16.04
N LYS A 109 5.78 -7.88 15.05
CA LYS A 109 7.22 -8.07 15.23
C LYS A 109 7.93 -6.78 15.64
N LEU A 110 7.61 -5.64 15.01
CA LEU A 110 8.23 -4.36 15.34
C LEU A 110 7.90 -3.93 16.78
N LYS A 111 6.65 -4.13 17.21
CA LYS A 111 6.23 -3.83 18.59
C LYS A 111 6.93 -4.70 19.63
N GLU A 112 7.13 -5.98 19.34
CA GLU A 112 7.87 -6.90 20.23
C GLU A 112 9.34 -6.51 20.38
N GLU A 113 9.93 -5.91 19.34
CA GLU A 113 11.31 -5.39 19.35
C GLU A 113 11.43 -3.99 20.01
N GLY A 114 10.34 -3.41 20.52
CA GLY A 114 10.34 -2.08 21.15
C GLY A 114 10.59 -0.92 20.18
N LYS A 115 10.31 -1.14 18.88
CA LYS A 115 10.39 -0.12 17.83
C LYS A 115 9.03 0.50 17.53
#